data_AF-A0A2N5JZJ9-F1
#
_entry.id   AF-A0A2N5JZJ9-F1
#
_cell.length_a   1.000
_cell.length_b   1.000
_cell.length_c   1.000
_cell.angle_alpha   90.00
_cell.angle_beta   90.00
_cell.angle_gamma   90.00
#
_symmetry.space_group_name_H-M   'P 1'
#
loop_
_entity.id
_entity.type
_entity.pdbx_description
1 polymer ?
#
loop_
_entity_poly.entity_id
_entity_poly.type
_entity_poly.pdbx_seq_one_letter_code
_entity_poly.pdbx_strand_id
1 'polypeptide(L)' 'MTPEAGRAGFRIGCLLILTSAFLLVFLEPGSAEHSITLLTLLMGLIFTGAVALLAWWSQR' A
#
# COMPACT_ATOMS: atom_id res chain seq x y z
N MET A 1 -5.27 4.85 17.73
CA MET A 1 -5.97 4.40 16.50
C MET A 1 -7.16 3.54 16.91
N THR A 2 -8.37 3.71 16.35
CA THR A 2 -9.45 2.75 16.64
C THR A 2 -9.23 1.43 15.87
N PRO A 3 -9.60 0.26 16.42
CA PRO A 3 -9.42 -1.02 15.75
C PRO A 3 -10.05 -1.08 14.35
N GLU A 4 -11.19 -0.39 14.17
CA GLU A 4 -11.92 -0.31 12.90
C GLU A 4 -11.12 0.49 11.88
N ALA A 5 -10.56 1.64 12.27
CA ALA A 5 -9.75 2.48 11.39
C ALA A 5 -8.47 1.77 10.96
N GLY A 6 -7.82 1.03 11.87
CA GLY A 6 -6.65 0.21 11.54
C GLY A 6 -6.95 -0.89 10.54
N ARG A 7 -8.04 -1.65 10.77
CA ARG A 7 -8.48 -2.70 9.84
C ARG A 7 -8.85 -2.14 8.47
N ALA A 8 -9.55 -1.00 8.42
CA ALA A 8 -9.91 -0.35 7.16
C ALA A 8 -8.65 0.13 6.42
N GLY A 9 -7.76 0.86 7.10
CA GLY A 9 -6.50 1.33 6.52
C GLY A 9 -5.63 0.20 6.01
N PHE A 10 -5.48 -0.88 6.79
CA PHE A 10 -4.69 -2.04 6.36
C PHE A 10 -5.29 -2.74 5.13
N ARG A 11 -6.62 -2.89 5.06
CA ARG A 11 -7.30 -3.47 3.88
C ARG A 11 -7.11 -2.63 2.62
N ILE A 12 -7.26 -1.31 2.74
CA ILE A 12 -7.03 -0.38 1.62
C ILE A 12 -5.58 -0.46 1.16
N GLY A 13 -4.65 -0.44 2.11
CA GLY A 13 -3.22 -0.58 1.86
C GLY A 13 -2.86 -1.88 1.14
N CYS A 14 -3.38 -3.02 1.62
CA CYS A 14 -3.22 -4.32 0.96
C CYS A 14 -3.79 -4.33 -0.45
N LEU A 15 -4.97 -3.75 -0.67
CA LEU A 15 -5.57 -3.70 -2.00
C LEU A 15 -4.69 -2.92 -2.99
N LEU A 16 -4.18 -1.76 -2.58
CA LEU A 16 -3.26 -0.96 -3.39
C LEU A 16 -1.98 -1.73 -3.72
N ILE A 17 -1.37 -2.36 -2.72
CA ILE A 17 -0.12 -3.10 -2.88
C ILE A 17 -0.32 -4.30 -3.81
N LEU A 18 -1.31 -5.16 -3.53
CA LEU A 18 -1.51 -6.38 -4.29
C LEU A 18 -1.89 -6.08 -5.74
N THR A 19 -2.78 -5.12 -5.96
CA THR A 19 -3.22 -4.76 -7.32
C THR A 19 -2.07 -4.13 -8.12
N SER A 20 -1.30 -3.22 -7.51
CA SER A 20 -0.17 -2.57 -8.19
C SER A 20 0.97 -3.55 -8.45
N ALA A 21 1.29 -4.42 -7.48
CA ALA A 21 2.31 -5.44 -7.65
C ALA A 21 1.94 -6.44 -8.75
N PHE A 22 0.66 -6.83 -8.81
CA PHE A 22 0.15 -7.69 -9.88
C PHE A 22 0.27 -7.00 -11.24
N LEU A 23 -0.21 -5.76 -11.36
CA LEU A 23 -0.15 -5.00 -12.63
C LEU A 23 1.29 -4.81 -13.13
N LEU A 24 2.26 -4.55 -12.24
CA LEU A 24 3.67 -4.34 -12.62
C LEU A 24 4.27 -5.53 -13.38
N VAL A 25 3.81 -6.75 -13.14
CA VAL A 25 4.30 -7.94 -13.84
C VAL A 25 3.89 -7.96 -15.32
N PHE A 26 2.79 -7.28 -15.67
CA PHE A 26 2.27 -7.21 -17.03
C PHE A 26 2.66 -5.92 -17.77
N LEU A 27 3.25 -4.96 -17.07
CA LEU A 27 3.54 -3.63 -17.57
C LEU A 27 4.93 -3.53 -18.19
N GLU A 28 4.99 -3.05 -19.43
CA GLU A 28 6.26 -2.85 -20.13
C GLU A 28 7.18 -1.89 -19.36
N PRO A 29 8.39 -2.34 -18.98
CA PRO A 29 9.36 -1.51 -18.29
C PRO A 29 9.72 -0.25 -19.09
N GLY A 30 9.74 0.90 -18.42
CA GLY A 30 10.03 2.19 -19.04
C GLY A 30 8.82 2.92 -19.61
N SER A 31 7.63 2.32 -19.59
CA SER A 31 6.38 3.03 -19.89
C SER A 31 5.98 3.98 -18.74
N ALA A 32 5.20 5.00 -19.09
CA ALA A 32 4.62 5.92 -18.10
C ALA A 32 3.72 5.17 -17.10
N GLU A 33 2.94 4.21 -17.59
CA GLU A 33 2.05 3.39 -16.77
C GLU A 33 2.83 2.51 -15.78
N HIS A 34 3.95 1.91 -16.19
CA HIS A 34 4.82 1.16 -15.27
C HIS A 34 5.35 2.06 -14.16
N SER A 35 5.81 3.27 -14.50
CA SER A 35 6.39 4.21 -13.54
C SER A 35 5.36 4.69 -12.50
N ILE A 36 4.14 5.00 -12.95
CA ILE A 36 3.04 5.44 -12.07
C ILE A 36 2.58 4.27 -11.19
N THR A 37 2.49 3.06 -11.73
CA THR A 37 2.11 1.87 -10.96
C THR A 37 3.16 1.54 -9.90
N LEU A 38 4.46 1.69 -10.23
CA LEU A 38 5.56 1.53 -9.29
C LEU A 38 5.47 2.55 -8.14
N LEU A 39 5.21 3.83 -8.46
CA LEU A 39 5.01 4.87 -7.46
C LEU A 39 3.81 4.56 -6.57
N THR A 40 2.71 4.09 -7.16
CA THR A 40 1.48 3.71 -6.44
C THR A 40 1.74 2.56 -5.47
N LEU A 41 2.49 1.54 -5.89
CA LEU A 41 2.93 0.44 -5.03
C LEU A 41 3.75 0.97 -3.84
N LEU A 42 4.69 1.87 -4.10
CA LEU A 42 5.54 2.47 -3.07
C LEU A 42 4.72 3.28 -2.06
N MET A 43 3.76 4.07 -2.53
CA MET A 43 2.83 4.80 -1.67
C MET A 43 1.96 3.86 -0.83
N GLY A 44 1.47 2.76 -1.42
CA GLY A 44 0.71 1.72 -0.71
C GLY A 44 1.53 1.09 0.42
N LEU A 45 2.81 0.78 0.18
CA LEU A 45 3.74 0.27 1.19
C LEU A 45 3.96 1.27 2.32
N ILE A 46 4.23 2.54 2.00
CA ILE A 46 4.42 3.60 3.00
C ILE A 46 3.15 3.79 3.84
N PHE A 47 1.99 3.87 3.20
CA PHE A 47 0.70 4.03 3.88
C PHE A 47 0.42 2.85 4.82
N THR A 48 0.55 1.62 4.33
CA THR A 48 0.31 0.41 5.13
C THR A 48 1.31 0.30 6.27
N GLY A 49 2.59 0.61 6.02
CA GLY A 49 3.63 0.66 7.04
C GLY A 49 3.35 1.70 8.12
N ALA A 50 2.89 2.90 7.73
CA ALA A 50 2.48 3.94 8.67
C ALA A 50 1.26 3.51 9.51
N VAL A 51 0.24 2.91 8.90
CA VAL A 51 -0.92 2.36 9.63
C VAL A 51 -0.48 1.28 10.62
N ALA A 52 0.38 0.36 10.21
CA ALA A 52 0.91 -0.70 11.07
C ALA A 52 1.75 -0.13 12.23
N LEU A 53 2.59 0.88 11.96
CA LEU A 53 3.40 1.55 12.97
C LEU A 53 2.54 2.30 13.99
N LEU A 54 1.53 3.05 13.52
CA LEU A 54 0.57 3.75 14.38
C LEU A 54 -0.26 2.77 15.22
N ALA A 55 -0.63 1.62 14.64
CA ALA A 55 -1.32 0.56 15.35
C ALA A 55 -0.44 -0.02 16.47
N TRP A 56 0.84 -0.27 16.17
CA TRP A 56 1.81 -0.80 17.12
C TRP A 56 2.08 0.18 18.27
N TRP A 57 2.31 1.46 17.97
CA TRP A 57 2.48 2.48 19.01
C TRP A 57 1.23 2.67 19.87
N SER A 58 0.04 2.53 19.29
CA SER A 58 -1.22 2.68 20.03
C SER A 58 -1.50 1.52 21.01
N GLN A 59 -0.84 0.37 20.87
CA GLN A 59 -0.97 -0.77 21.78
C GLN A 59 0.07 -0.78 22.91
N ARG A 60 1.02 0.16 22.88
CA ARG A 60 2.11 0.29 23.85
C ARG A 60 1.81 1.39 24.84
#